data_AF-A0A7C6IFJ8-F1
#
_entry.id   AF-A0A7C6IFJ8-F1
#
_cell.length_a   1.000
_cell.length_b   1.000
_cell.length_c   1.000
_cell.angle_alpha   90.00
_cell.angle_beta   90.00
_cell.angle_gamma   90.00
#
_symmetry.space_group_name_H-M   'P 1'
#
loop_
_entity.id
_entity.type
_entity.pdbx_description
1 polymer ?
#
loop_
_entity_poly.entity_id
_entity_poly.type
_entity_poly.pdbx_seq_one_letter_code
_entity_poly.pdbx_strand_id
1 'polypeptide(L)'
;MSVWRGSAGGGEVPRHGDSCREGPLSWSRIERILSGQSVGKLTPGYGVNGHRSKENARANDAVGVAGTGQGDGAPAVTVERRRGVDLHCRSSYSFLHGASDPADLVDEAVRLGLRILGIADRDGLYGVARFAEAAAEAGLGTVIGAELSLPQAPLTVLARGPEGYRRLSHAITDALMAGGEKGVVRYPDLAGLAEAAGGHWQVLADAAWLPHLDDLVAAFGRADVALDHHADLTPAAADEQRDL
;
A
#
# COMPACT_ATOMS: atom_id res chain seq x y z
N MET A 1 -65.06 -15.71 35.09
CA MET A 1 -64.80 -14.93 33.87
C MET A 1 -64.18 -15.84 32.83
N SER A 2 -64.73 -15.74 31.63
CA SER A 2 -64.76 -16.77 30.60
C SER A 2 -63.55 -16.73 29.66
N VAL A 3 -63.06 -17.93 29.32
CA VAL A 3 -62.54 -18.43 28.02
C VAL A 3 -62.32 -17.42 26.88
N TRP A 4 -61.11 -17.45 26.29
CA TRP A 4 -60.98 -17.72 24.85
C TRP A 4 -59.75 -18.59 24.54
N ARG A 5 -60.00 -19.74 23.89
CA ARG A 5 -59.03 -20.60 23.20
C ARG A 5 -58.94 -20.15 21.74
N GLY A 6 -57.76 -20.24 21.14
CA GLY A 6 -57.54 -20.33 19.69
C GLY A 6 -56.39 -21.29 19.41
N SER A 7 -56.60 -22.26 18.53
CA SER A 7 -55.81 -23.47 18.31
C SER A 7 -55.21 -23.50 16.90
N ALA A 8 -53.98 -24.04 16.83
CA ALA A 8 -53.36 -24.86 15.77
C ALA A 8 -53.00 -24.29 14.38
N GLY A 9 -51.84 -24.79 13.90
CA GLY A 9 -51.28 -24.68 12.54
C GLY A 9 -49.88 -24.05 12.60
N GLY A 10 -48.76 -24.77 12.61
CA GLY A 10 -48.37 -25.80 11.65
C GLY A 10 -47.52 -25.14 10.56
N GLY A 11 -46.20 -25.16 10.69
CA GLY A 11 -45.27 -24.59 9.71
C GLY A 11 -43.93 -24.18 10.33
N GLU A 12 -43.06 -25.17 10.56
CA GLU A 12 -41.66 -24.96 10.90
C GLU A 12 -40.97 -24.31 9.69
N VAL A 13 -40.61 -23.03 9.80
CA VAL A 13 -39.83 -22.32 8.77
C VAL A 13 -38.35 -22.51 9.13
N PRO A 14 -37.51 -23.06 8.24
CA PRO A 14 -36.07 -23.16 8.49
C PRO A 14 -35.51 -21.74 8.63
N ARG A 15 -35.01 -21.40 9.82
CA ARG A 15 -34.27 -20.16 10.05
C ARG A 15 -33.00 -20.24 9.19
N HIS A 16 -33.01 -19.52 8.07
CA HIS A 16 -31.83 -19.26 7.27
C HIS A 16 -30.74 -18.66 8.16
N GLY A 17 -29.56 -19.25 8.07
CA GLY A 17 -28.40 -18.94 8.88
C GLY A 17 -27.95 -17.48 8.74
N ASP A 18 -27.57 -16.95 9.90
CA ASP A 18 -26.70 -15.81 10.18
C ASP A 18 -26.20 -15.01 8.97
N SER A 19 -26.93 -13.92 8.70
CA SER A 19 -26.48 -12.80 7.88
C SER A 19 -25.26 -12.11 8.51
N CYS A 20 -24.17 -12.04 7.75
CA CYS A 20 -22.96 -11.29 8.07
C CYS A 20 -23.27 -9.83 8.44
N ARG A 21 -22.77 -9.36 9.59
CA ARG A 21 -22.76 -7.94 9.94
C ARG A 21 -21.52 -7.29 9.31
N GLU A 22 -21.74 -6.47 8.30
CA GLU A 22 -20.74 -5.67 7.58
C GLU A 22 -20.48 -4.34 8.33
N GLY A 23 -19.22 -4.06 8.66
CA GLY A 23 -18.79 -2.82 9.33
C GLY A 23 -17.35 -2.45 8.94
N PRO A 24 -16.88 -1.22 9.25
CA PRO A 24 -15.54 -0.74 8.90
C PRO A 24 -14.43 -1.65 9.47
N LEU A 25 -13.26 -1.67 8.81
CA LEU A 25 -12.15 -2.54 9.22
C LEU A 25 -11.72 -2.26 10.67
N SER A 26 -11.60 -3.32 11.48
CA SER A 26 -11.09 -3.20 12.85
C SER A 26 -9.58 -2.99 12.86
N TRP A 27 -9.05 -2.35 13.91
CA TRP A 27 -7.61 -2.15 14.11
C TRP A 27 -6.81 -3.46 14.09
N SER A 28 -7.33 -4.51 14.71
CA SER A 28 -6.76 -5.87 14.68
C SER A 28 -6.73 -6.51 13.28
N ARG A 29 -7.50 -5.98 12.33
CA ARG A 29 -7.52 -6.41 10.93
C ARG A 29 -6.48 -5.65 10.11
N ILE A 30 -6.31 -4.36 10.39
CA ILE A 30 -5.21 -3.55 9.85
C ILE A 30 -3.87 -4.12 10.30
N GLU A 31 -3.72 -4.45 11.58
CA GLU A 31 -2.50 -5.05 12.16
C GLU A 31 -2.09 -6.34 11.46
N ARG A 32 -3.07 -7.15 11.05
CA ARG A 32 -2.87 -8.40 10.32
C ARG A 32 -2.42 -8.19 8.87
N ILE A 33 -2.92 -7.13 8.23
CA ILE A 33 -2.47 -6.69 6.91
C ILE A 33 -1.03 -6.17 6.98
N LEU A 34 -0.73 -5.30 7.96
CA LEU A 34 0.61 -4.74 8.17
C LEU A 34 1.66 -5.79 8.57
N SER A 35 1.24 -6.94 9.11
CA SER A 35 2.10 -8.06 9.45
C SER A 35 2.21 -9.11 8.34
N GLY A 36 1.63 -8.86 7.16
CA GLY A 36 1.72 -9.75 6.00
C GLY A 36 0.96 -11.08 6.15
N GLN A 37 0.00 -11.16 7.08
CA GLN A 37 -0.79 -12.37 7.32
C GLN A 37 -2.03 -12.40 6.43
N SER A 38 -2.30 -13.54 5.78
CA SER A 38 -3.46 -13.71 4.89
C SER A 38 -4.79 -13.49 5.62
N VAL A 39 -5.57 -12.51 5.17
CA VAL A 39 -6.92 -12.25 5.64
C VAL A 39 -7.90 -12.86 4.63
N GLY A 40 -8.60 -13.95 5.00
CA GLY A 40 -9.50 -14.69 4.10
C GLY A 40 -10.61 -13.84 3.44
N LYS A 41 -11.46 -14.47 2.60
CA LYS A 41 -12.44 -13.83 1.70
C LYS A 41 -13.13 -12.60 2.32
N LEU A 42 -12.90 -11.44 1.71
CA LEU A 42 -13.43 -10.14 2.09
C LEU A 42 -14.67 -9.82 1.25
N THR A 43 -15.76 -9.43 1.91
CA THR A 43 -16.94 -8.79 1.30
C THR A 43 -17.18 -7.48 2.03
N PRO A 44 -16.98 -6.32 1.39
CA PRO A 44 -17.15 -5.01 2.02
C PRO A 44 -18.61 -4.56 2.05
N GLY A 45 -19.00 -3.95 3.16
CA GLY A 45 -20.21 -3.13 3.25
C GLY A 45 -19.96 -1.75 2.64
N TYR A 46 -20.96 -1.27 1.89
CA TYR A 46 -20.90 -0.06 1.06
C TYR A 46 -20.43 1.20 1.82
N GLY A 47 -19.39 1.85 1.28
CA GLY A 47 -18.90 3.17 1.67
C GLY A 47 -19.45 4.30 0.78
N VAL A 48 -19.74 5.42 1.43
CA VAL A 48 -20.39 6.64 0.93
C VAL A 48 -19.51 7.36 -0.09
N ASN A 49 -19.64 7.01 -1.37
CA ASN A 49 -19.51 7.89 -2.57
C ASN A 49 -19.47 7.08 -3.88
N GLY A 50 -20.43 6.17 -4.07
CA GLY A 50 -21.19 6.05 -5.32
C GLY A 50 -20.50 5.82 -6.68
N HIS A 51 -19.20 5.57 -6.78
CA HIS A 51 -18.55 5.28 -8.06
C HIS A 51 -17.74 3.98 -8.01
N ARG A 52 -18.45 2.87 -8.25
CA ARG A 52 -17.85 1.62 -8.71
C ARG A 52 -18.39 1.39 -10.12
N SER A 53 -17.56 1.53 -11.16
CA SER A 53 -17.97 1.07 -12.49
C SER A 53 -18.11 -0.46 -12.43
N LYS A 54 -19.29 -0.96 -12.78
CA LYS A 54 -19.64 -2.40 -12.69
C LYS A 54 -18.88 -3.29 -13.68
N GLU A 55 -17.86 -2.76 -14.35
CA GLU A 55 -17.29 -3.35 -15.55
C GLU A 55 -16.21 -4.41 -15.25
N ASN A 56 -15.50 -4.29 -14.11
CA ASN A 56 -14.39 -5.21 -13.79
C ASN A 56 -14.75 -6.39 -12.87
N ALA A 57 -15.99 -6.48 -12.38
CA ALA A 57 -16.44 -7.62 -11.58
C ALA A 57 -16.47 -8.95 -12.38
N ARG A 58 -16.42 -8.87 -13.72
CA ARG A 58 -16.41 -10.04 -14.62
C ARG A 58 -15.02 -10.52 -15.03
N ALA A 59 -13.96 -9.77 -14.71
CA ALA A 59 -12.60 -10.15 -15.11
C ALA A 59 -11.99 -11.26 -14.21
N ASN A 60 -12.52 -11.43 -12.99
CA ASN A 60 -11.96 -12.38 -12.02
C ASN A 60 -12.41 -13.84 -12.21
N ASP A 61 -13.44 -14.12 -13.03
CA ASP A 61 -13.89 -15.49 -13.33
C ASP A 61 -13.16 -16.13 -14.53
N ALA A 62 -12.26 -15.40 -15.21
CA ALA A 62 -11.64 -15.85 -16.46
C ALA A 62 -10.24 -16.46 -16.30
N VAL A 63 -9.70 -16.61 -15.08
CA VAL A 63 -8.43 -17.35 -14.87
C VAL A 63 -8.70 -18.86 -14.82
N GLY A 64 -9.27 -19.38 -15.92
CA GLY A 64 -9.24 -20.79 -16.27
C GLY A 64 -7.99 -21.07 -17.08
N VAL A 65 -7.00 -21.72 -16.48
CA VAL A 65 -5.84 -22.25 -17.21
C VAL A 65 -6.34 -23.37 -18.12
N ALA A 66 -6.52 -23.07 -19.40
CA ALA A 66 -6.71 -24.05 -20.46
C ALA A 66 -5.56 -23.88 -21.46
N GLY A 67 -4.74 -24.93 -21.59
CA GLY A 67 -3.66 -24.99 -22.54
C GLY A 67 -4.10 -25.41 -23.95
N THR A 68 -3.10 -25.39 -24.83
CA THR A 68 -2.99 -25.94 -26.19
C THR A 68 -3.41 -25.05 -27.36
N GLY A 69 -2.41 -24.71 -28.17
CA GLY A 69 -2.53 -24.03 -29.47
C GLY A 69 -1.14 -23.72 -30.05
N GLN A 70 -0.60 -24.65 -30.84
CA GLN A 70 0.62 -24.50 -31.65
C GLN A 70 0.48 -23.35 -32.67
N GLY A 71 1.52 -22.52 -32.83
CA GLY A 71 1.63 -21.52 -33.90
C GLY A 71 3.04 -20.91 -33.94
N ASP A 72 3.63 -20.85 -35.13
CA ASP A 72 5.05 -20.73 -35.43
C ASP A 72 5.72 -19.36 -35.11
N GLY A 73 6.96 -19.42 -34.62
CA GLY A 73 8.08 -18.82 -35.38
C GLY A 73 8.55 -17.38 -35.11
N ALA A 74 8.13 -16.69 -34.05
CA ALA A 74 8.85 -15.53 -33.53
C ALA A 74 9.48 -15.88 -32.18
N PRO A 75 10.70 -15.43 -31.82
CA PRO A 75 11.17 -15.60 -30.47
C PRO A 75 10.21 -14.82 -29.58
N ALA A 76 9.29 -15.54 -28.94
CA ALA A 76 8.55 -15.01 -27.81
C ALA A 76 9.64 -14.57 -26.85
N VAL A 77 9.84 -13.26 -26.72
CA VAL A 77 10.49 -12.72 -25.55
C VAL A 77 9.58 -13.15 -24.42
N THR A 78 9.86 -14.32 -23.85
CA THR A 78 9.36 -14.70 -22.54
C THR A 78 10.03 -13.70 -21.62
N VAL A 79 9.41 -12.53 -21.49
CA VAL A 79 9.57 -11.72 -20.29
C VAL A 79 9.09 -12.66 -19.21
N GLU A 80 10.02 -13.38 -18.57
CA GLU A 80 9.72 -13.99 -17.30
C GLU A 80 9.02 -12.89 -16.53
N ARG A 81 7.74 -13.10 -16.19
CA ARG A 81 7.02 -12.19 -15.31
C ARG A 81 7.68 -12.31 -13.95
N ARG A 82 8.87 -11.72 -13.81
CA ARG A 82 9.49 -11.38 -12.54
C ARG A 82 8.46 -10.48 -11.91
N ARG A 83 7.72 -11.08 -11.00
CA ARG A 83 6.63 -10.44 -10.29
C ARG A 83 7.20 -9.21 -9.60
N GLY A 84 7.01 -8.05 -10.22
CA GLY A 84 7.64 -6.79 -9.86
C GLY A 84 7.19 -6.33 -8.48
N VAL A 85 7.98 -5.45 -7.91
CA VAL A 85 7.65 -4.72 -6.69
C VAL A 85 7.90 -3.25 -6.99
N ASP A 86 6.95 -2.41 -6.64
CA ASP A 86 7.15 -0.97 -6.57
C ASP A 86 7.02 -0.59 -5.09
N LEU A 87 8.00 0.10 -4.54
CA LEU A 87 8.05 0.49 -3.12
C LEU A 87 7.81 1.99 -2.90
N HIS A 88 7.70 2.77 -3.98
CA HIS A 88 7.75 4.22 -3.93
C HIS A 88 6.62 4.82 -4.78
N CYS A 89 5.37 4.47 -4.45
CA CYS A 89 4.19 5.10 -5.03
C CYS A 89 3.59 6.17 -4.12
N ARG A 90 3.10 7.26 -4.72
CA ARG A 90 2.35 8.32 -4.04
C ARG A 90 0.90 8.32 -4.51
N SER A 91 -0.03 8.43 -3.56
CA SER A 91 -1.44 8.55 -3.87
C SER A 91 -1.89 10.01 -3.90
N SER A 92 -3.15 10.23 -4.27
CA SER A 92 -3.83 11.53 -4.23
C SER A 92 -3.87 12.17 -2.84
N TYR A 93 -3.54 11.42 -1.78
CA TYR A 93 -3.35 11.95 -0.43
C TYR A 93 -2.06 12.75 -0.25
N SER A 94 -1.10 12.59 -1.17
CA SER A 94 0.03 13.50 -1.34
C SER A 94 -0.43 14.70 -2.16
N PHE A 95 -1.07 15.69 -1.54
CA PHE A 95 -1.70 16.80 -2.26
C PHE A 95 -0.72 17.51 -3.22
N LEU A 96 -1.11 17.70 -4.48
CA LEU A 96 -0.29 18.23 -5.58
C LEU A 96 0.97 17.41 -5.94
N HIS A 97 1.17 16.24 -5.32
CA HIS A 97 2.30 15.35 -5.54
C HIS A 97 1.90 13.92 -5.95
N GLY A 98 0.62 13.57 -5.83
CA GLY A 98 0.04 12.33 -6.36
C GLY A 98 -1.34 12.57 -6.96
N ALA A 99 -1.71 11.76 -7.95
CA ALA A 99 -2.93 11.92 -8.73
C ALA A 99 -3.93 10.76 -8.57
N SER A 100 -3.44 9.55 -8.33
CA SER A 100 -4.25 8.34 -8.28
C SER A 100 -4.79 8.05 -6.88
N ASP A 101 -6.06 7.65 -6.76
CA ASP A 101 -6.57 7.12 -5.49
C ASP A 101 -5.83 5.81 -5.13
N PRO A 102 -5.64 5.50 -3.84
CA PRO A 102 -5.04 4.23 -3.43
C PRO A 102 -5.66 2.99 -4.07
N ALA A 103 -6.98 2.96 -4.31
CA ALA A 103 -7.63 1.83 -4.97
C ALA A 103 -7.20 1.69 -6.44
N ASP A 104 -7.10 2.80 -7.17
CA ASP A 104 -6.66 2.80 -8.58
C ASP A 104 -5.20 2.32 -8.70
N LEU A 105 -4.34 2.70 -7.74
CA LEU A 105 -2.96 2.22 -7.68
C LEU A 105 -2.88 0.69 -7.49
N VAL A 106 -3.75 0.13 -6.66
CA VAL A 106 -3.83 -1.32 -6.43
C VAL A 106 -4.32 -2.03 -7.70
N ASP A 107 -5.39 -1.54 -8.32
CA ASP A 107 -5.92 -2.10 -9.56
C ASP A 107 -4.86 -2.13 -10.66
N GLU A 108 -4.10 -1.04 -10.80
CA GLU A 108 -3.01 -0.95 -11.77
C GLU A 108 -1.86 -1.90 -11.43
N ALA A 109 -1.46 -2.01 -10.17
CA ALA A 109 -0.44 -2.95 -9.72
C ALA A 109 -0.82 -4.41 -10.05
N VAL A 110 -2.08 -4.77 -9.83
CA VAL A 110 -2.61 -6.10 -10.20
C VAL A 110 -2.58 -6.29 -11.72
N ARG A 111 -3.02 -5.29 -12.49
CA ARG A 111 -3.01 -5.33 -13.96
C ARG A 111 -1.60 -5.53 -14.51
N LEU A 112 -0.59 -4.89 -13.91
CA LEU A 112 0.83 -5.01 -14.25
C LEU A 112 1.46 -6.32 -13.73
N GLY A 113 0.76 -7.07 -12.88
CA GLY A 113 1.26 -8.32 -12.30
C GLY A 113 2.29 -8.11 -11.20
N LEU A 114 2.26 -6.97 -10.51
CA LEU A 114 3.08 -6.72 -9.33
C LEU A 114 2.67 -7.67 -8.20
N ARG A 115 3.64 -8.05 -7.39
CA ARG A 115 3.43 -8.88 -6.19
C ARG A 115 3.18 -8.06 -4.94
N ILE A 116 3.90 -6.95 -4.86
CA ILE A 116 3.93 -6.06 -3.71
C ILE A 116 3.86 -4.65 -4.27
N LEU A 117 3.05 -3.82 -3.62
CA LEU A 117 3.01 -2.38 -3.84
C LEU A 117 3.30 -1.68 -2.52
N GLY A 118 4.17 -0.68 -2.57
CA GLY A 118 4.49 0.22 -1.47
C GLY A 118 3.82 1.57 -1.67
N ILE A 119 3.20 2.11 -0.63
CA ILE A 119 2.72 3.49 -0.62
C ILE A 119 3.62 4.34 0.29
N ALA A 120 4.10 5.46 -0.23
CA ALA A 120 4.96 6.42 0.44
C ALA A 120 4.44 7.83 0.19
N ASP A 121 3.29 8.16 0.81
CA ASP A 121 2.72 9.50 0.69
C ASP A 121 3.63 10.56 1.34
N ARG A 122 3.58 11.78 0.81
CA ARG A 122 4.41 12.90 1.28
C ARG A 122 3.93 13.39 2.65
N ASP A 123 4.83 13.37 3.63
CA ASP A 123 4.62 13.88 4.99
C ASP A 123 3.32 13.38 5.65
N GLY A 124 2.95 12.13 5.38
CA GLY A 124 1.67 11.61 5.81
C GLY A 124 1.47 10.13 5.54
N LEU A 125 0.48 9.59 6.25
CA LEU A 125 0.02 8.20 6.12
C LEU A 125 -1.48 8.15 5.80
N TYR A 126 -2.01 9.23 5.21
CA TYR A 126 -3.45 9.45 5.07
C TYR A 126 -4.10 8.45 4.09
N GLY A 127 -3.38 8.00 3.06
CA GLY A 127 -3.85 7.02 2.09
C GLY A 127 -3.79 5.56 2.58
N VAL A 128 -3.10 5.28 3.69
CA VAL A 128 -2.77 3.90 4.12
C VAL A 128 -4.00 3.04 4.38
N ALA A 129 -5.05 3.58 5.01
CA ALA A 129 -6.25 2.80 5.31
C ALA A 129 -6.95 2.30 4.03
N ARG A 130 -7.16 3.21 3.06
CA ARG A 130 -7.76 2.86 1.76
C ARG A 130 -6.89 1.93 0.95
N PHE A 131 -5.57 2.17 0.96
CA PHE A 131 -4.59 1.31 0.31
C PHE A 131 -4.64 -0.12 0.86
N ALA A 132 -4.61 -0.26 2.19
CA ALA A 132 -4.65 -1.56 2.86
C ALA A 132 -5.96 -2.32 2.61
N GLU A 133 -7.10 -1.60 2.56
CA GLU A 133 -8.40 -2.16 2.19
C GLU A 133 -8.38 -2.73 0.76
N ALA A 134 -8.02 -1.91 -0.22
CA ALA A 134 -7.99 -2.31 -1.63
C ALA A 134 -7.00 -3.45 -1.88
N ALA A 135 -5.78 -3.36 -1.33
CA ALA A 135 -4.76 -4.39 -1.50
C ALA A 135 -5.18 -5.73 -0.88
N ALA A 136 -5.84 -5.72 0.28
CA ALA A 136 -6.35 -6.93 0.90
C ALA A 136 -7.47 -7.60 0.07
N GLU A 137 -8.35 -6.81 -0.54
CA GLU A 137 -9.37 -7.33 -1.47
C GLU A 137 -8.75 -7.96 -2.72
N ALA A 138 -7.69 -7.35 -3.25
CA ALA A 138 -6.97 -7.82 -4.43
C ALA A 138 -5.99 -8.98 -4.14
N GLY A 139 -5.69 -9.26 -2.87
CA GLY A 139 -4.64 -10.22 -2.48
C GLY A 139 -3.22 -9.76 -2.84
N LEU A 140 -3.00 -8.44 -2.93
CA LEU A 140 -1.72 -7.81 -3.23
C LEU A 140 -0.90 -7.63 -1.94
N GLY A 141 0.40 -7.94 -1.99
CA GLY A 141 1.30 -7.65 -0.86
C GLY A 141 1.49 -6.14 -0.67
N THR A 142 1.64 -5.69 0.57
CA THR A 142 1.74 -4.26 0.89
C THR A 142 3.04 -3.93 1.61
N VAL A 143 3.55 -2.74 1.33
CA VAL A 143 4.56 -2.06 2.15
C VAL A 143 4.05 -0.66 2.44
N ILE A 144 4.20 -0.21 3.69
CA ILE A 144 3.75 1.12 4.10
C ILE A 144 4.97 1.97 4.41
N GLY A 145 4.99 3.19 3.90
CA GLY A 145 6.04 4.16 4.13
C GLY A 145 5.53 5.60 4.01
N ALA A 146 6.47 6.53 3.97
CA ALA A 146 6.22 7.94 3.69
C ALA A 146 7.45 8.55 3.02
N GLU A 147 7.21 9.59 2.21
CA GLU A 147 8.26 10.46 1.69
C GLU A 147 8.38 11.67 2.63
N LEU A 148 9.50 11.79 3.35
CA LEU A 148 9.74 12.83 4.34
C LEU A 148 10.40 14.05 3.69
N SER A 149 9.81 15.23 3.85
CA SER A 149 10.36 16.48 3.31
C SER A 149 11.56 16.99 4.12
N LEU A 150 12.77 16.59 3.75
CA LEU A 150 14.02 17.10 4.36
C LEU A 150 14.65 18.24 3.53
N PRO A 151 15.48 19.10 4.15
CA PRO A 151 16.15 20.20 3.45
C PRO A 151 17.09 19.76 2.32
N GLN A 152 17.68 18.57 2.42
CA GLN A 152 18.61 18.02 1.43
C GLN A 152 17.86 17.53 0.20
N ALA A 153 16.89 16.64 0.41
CA ALA A 153 16.02 16.04 -0.59
C ALA A 153 14.84 15.34 0.12
N PRO A 154 13.74 15.00 -0.56
CA PRO A 154 12.73 14.11 -0.01
C PRO A 154 13.35 12.74 0.32
N LEU A 155 13.05 12.18 1.50
CA LEU A 155 13.60 10.90 1.95
C LEU A 155 12.48 9.87 2.07
N THR A 156 12.52 8.81 1.26
CA THR A 156 11.54 7.72 1.34
C THR A 156 11.93 6.73 2.43
N VAL A 157 11.00 6.47 3.35
CA VAL A 157 11.18 5.52 4.44
C VAL A 157 10.03 4.51 4.47
N LEU A 158 10.35 3.23 4.60
CA LEU A 158 9.39 2.14 4.68
C LEU A 158 9.37 1.59 6.11
N ALA A 159 8.18 1.46 6.68
CA ALA A 159 7.96 0.92 8.01
C ALA A 159 8.11 -0.61 8.03
N ARG A 160 8.99 -1.12 8.90
CA ARG A 160 9.09 -2.56 9.18
C ARG A 160 8.12 -2.96 10.29
N GLY A 161 7.00 -3.52 9.85
CA GLY A 161 5.94 -4.04 10.72
C GLY A 161 5.22 -2.94 11.52
N PRO A 162 4.36 -3.35 12.47
CA PRO A 162 3.53 -2.42 13.25
C PRO A 162 4.35 -1.42 14.08
N GLU A 163 5.50 -1.87 14.60
CA GLU A 163 6.42 -1.02 15.36
C GLU A 163 6.98 0.11 14.49
N GLY A 164 7.48 -0.22 13.28
CA GLY A 164 7.96 0.77 12.32
C GLY A 164 6.87 1.77 11.92
N TYR A 165 5.64 1.30 11.71
CA TYR A 165 4.51 2.15 11.34
C TYR A 165 4.18 3.17 12.44
N ARG A 166 4.08 2.70 13.69
CA ARG A 166 3.81 3.59 14.84
C ARG A 166 4.93 4.62 15.04
N ARG A 167 6.19 4.21 14.91
CA ARG A 167 7.33 5.14 14.98
C ARG A 167 7.27 6.19 13.87
N LEU A 168 6.99 5.77 12.64
CA LEU A 168 6.88 6.66 11.49
C LEU A 168 5.72 7.65 11.67
N SER A 169 4.56 7.17 12.12
CA SER A 169 3.39 8.02 12.40
C SER A 169 3.70 9.06 13.47
N HIS A 170 4.44 8.69 14.53
CA HIS A 170 4.84 9.63 15.58
C HIS A 170 5.83 10.67 15.04
N ALA A 171 6.86 10.25 14.31
CA ALA A 171 7.86 11.16 13.72
C ALA A 171 7.22 12.19 12.77
N ILE A 172 6.27 11.78 11.94
CA ILE A 172 5.52 12.69 11.06
C ILE A 172 4.67 13.66 11.89
N THR A 173 3.97 13.16 12.92
CA THR A 173 3.15 14.00 13.80
C THR A 173 3.98 15.03 14.54
N ASP A 174 5.10 14.61 15.13
CA ASP A 174 6.03 15.49 15.85
C ASP A 174 6.61 16.56 14.92
N ALA A 175 6.96 16.19 13.69
CA ALA A 175 7.47 17.12 12.68
C ALA A 175 6.42 18.15 12.22
N LEU A 176 5.16 17.73 12.05
CA LEU A 176 4.05 18.64 11.75
C LEU A 176 3.78 19.60 12.91
N MET A 177 3.84 19.12 14.15
CA MET A 177 3.67 19.94 15.35
C MET A 177 4.83 20.93 15.54
N ALA A 178 6.06 20.51 15.25
CA ALA A 178 7.24 21.38 15.27
C ALA A 178 7.20 22.46 14.18
N GLY A 179 6.48 22.21 13.08
CA GLY A 179 6.26 23.20 12.01
C GLY A 179 5.54 24.46 12.48
N GLY A 180 4.65 24.34 13.48
CA GLY A 180 3.94 25.46 14.12
C GLY A 180 2.85 26.13 13.26
N GLU A 181 2.85 25.90 11.95
CA GLU A 181 1.92 26.46 10.98
C GLU A 181 1.37 25.36 10.06
N LYS A 182 0.14 25.53 9.59
CA LYS A 182 -0.50 24.55 8.70
C LYS A 182 0.29 24.40 7.40
N GLY A 183 0.67 23.16 7.09
CA GLY A 183 1.40 22.83 5.85
C GLY A 183 2.91 23.02 5.95
N VAL A 184 3.43 23.39 7.11
CA VAL A 184 4.87 23.40 7.40
C VAL A 184 5.22 22.15 8.18
N VAL A 185 6.19 21.38 7.69
CA VAL A 185 6.73 20.21 8.38
C VAL A 185 8.20 20.47 8.73
N ARG A 186 8.62 20.11 9.94
CA ARG A 186 10.00 20.27 10.41
C ARG A 186 10.47 18.98 11.07
N TYR A 187 11.09 18.10 10.28
CA TYR A 187 11.74 16.92 10.81
C TYR A 187 13.03 17.28 11.57
N PRO A 188 13.46 16.45 12.52
CA PRO A 188 14.81 16.52 13.07
C PRO A 188 15.86 16.24 11.98
N ASP A 189 17.13 16.40 12.34
CA ASP A 189 18.22 15.96 11.48
C ASP A 189 18.25 14.43 11.31
N LEU A 190 19.17 13.94 10.47
CA LEU A 190 19.28 12.51 10.18
C LEU A 190 19.52 11.66 11.44
N ALA A 191 20.26 12.18 12.42
CA ALA A 191 20.51 11.48 13.67
C ALA A 191 19.22 11.35 14.50
N GLY A 192 18.44 12.43 14.62
CA GLY A 192 17.14 12.38 15.30
C GLY A 192 16.11 11.51 14.58
N LEU A 193 16.12 11.48 13.24
CA LEU A 193 15.29 10.57 12.47
C LEU A 193 15.71 9.11 12.68
N ALA A 194 17.00 8.81 12.73
CA ALA A 194 17.50 7.47 13.01
C ALA A 194 17.13 7.00 14.43
N GLU A 195 17.19 7.89 15.42
CA GLU A 195 16.71 7.61 16.78
C GLU A 195 15.21 7.29 16.81
N ALA A 196 14.40 8.11 16.13
CA ALA A 196 12.96 7.87 15.99
C ALA A 196 12.68 6.53 15.30
N ALA A 197 13.43 6.22 14.24
CA ALA A 197 13.35 4.97 13.51
C ALA A 197 13.68 3.77 14.40
N GLY A 198 14.69 3.88 15.26
CA GLY A 198 15.13 2.83 16.18
C GLY A 198 15.40 1.48 15.50
N GLY A 199 15.91 1.50 14.26
CA GLY A 199 16.12 0.28 13.47
C GLY A 199 14.83 -0.39 12.98
N HIS A 200 13.73 0.36 12.83
CA HIS A 200 12.46 -0.16 12.29
C HIS A 200 12.05 0.43 10.95
N TRP A 201 12.90 1.24 10.31
CA TRP A 201 12.65 1.77 8.98
C TRP A 201 13.68 1.22 7.99
N GLN A 202 13.22 0.99 6.75
CA GLN A 202 14.10 0.86 5.60
C GLN A 202 14.12 2.20 4.88
N VAL A 203 15.29 2.82 4.79
CA VAL A 203 15.51 4.06 4.05
C VAL A 203 15.80 3.72 2.60
N LEU A 204 15.12 4.39 1.68
CA LEU A 204 15.35 4.34 0.24
C LEU A 204 16.02 5.65 -0.19
N ALA A 205 17.27 5.55 -0.65
CA ALA A 205 18.07 6.68 -1.10
C ALA A 205 18.12 6.70 -2.63
N ASP A 206 17.41 7.66 -3.23
CA ASP A 206 17.45 7.87 -4.68
C ASP A 206 18.69 8.67 -5.11
N ALA A 207 18.75 9.04 -6.39
CA ALA A 207 19.85 9.82 -6.96
C ALA A 207 20.09 11.15 -6.24
N ALA A 208 19.05 11.79 -5.68
CA ALA A 208 19.18 13.06 -4.98
C ALA A 208 19.93 12.92 -3.64
N TRP A 209 19.95 11.71 -3.08
CA TRP A 209 20.69 11.40 -1.85
C TRP A 209 22.14 10.97 -2.07
N LEU A 210 22.59 10.73 -3.30
CA LEU A 210 23.97 10.30 -3.57
C LEU A 210 25.05 11.22 -2.96
N PRO A 211 24.93 12.57 -3.00
CA PRO A 211 25.89 13.46 -2.35
C PRO A 211 25.94 13.35 -0.81
N HIS A 212 24.90 12.76 -0.21
CA HIS A 212 24.69 12.63 1.24
C HIS A 212 24.58 11.17 1.68
N LEU A 213 24.99 10.22 0.84
CA LEU A 213 24.82 8.79 1.11
C LEU A 213 25.59 8.34 2.35
N ASP A 214 26.80 8.86 2.53
CA ASP A 214 27.62 8.55 3.72
C ASP A 214 26.95 9.04 5.01
N ASP A 215 26.27 10.20 4.98
CA ASP A 215 25.53 10.73 6.13
C ASP A 215 24.33 9.84 6.47
N LEU A 216 23.59 9.36 5.46
CA LEU A 216 22.49 8.40 5.64
C LEU A 216 22.98 7.08 6.25
N VAL A 217 24.07 6.52 5.70
CA VAL A 217 24.65 5.26 6.18
C VAL A 217 25.21 5.41 7.60
N ALA A 218 25.80 6.56 7.92
CA ALA A 218 26.28 6.87 9.26
C ALA A 218 25.14 6.99 10.28
N ALA A 219 24.01 7.60 9.87
CA ALA A 219 22.85 7.79 10.76
C ALA A 219 22.03 6.51 10.96
N PHE A 220 21.59 5.85 9.88
CA PHE A 220 20.68 4.71 9.94
C PHE A 220 21.39 3.35 9.96
N GLY A 221 22.65 3.30 9.54
CA GLY A 221 23.40 2.05 9.38
C GLY A 221 23.17 1.40 8.02
N ARG A 222 24.23 0.76 7.51
CA ARG A 222 24.24 0.17 6.14
C ARG A 222 23.15 -0.88 5.90
N ALA A 223 22.67 -1.57 6.94
CA ALA A 223 21.62 -2.57 6.80
C ALA A 223 20.24 -1.95 6.55
N ASP A 224 20.07 -0.67 6.90
CA ASP A 224 18.79 0.04 6.88
C ASP A 224 18.71 1.09 5.77
N VAL A 225 19.75 1.20 4.94
CA VAL A 225 19.79 2.09 3.77
C VAL A 225 19.92 1.24 2.51
N ALA A 226 19.00 1.42 1.59
CA ALA A 226 19.03 0.82 0.25
C ALA A 226 19.00 1.93 -0.79
N LEU A 227 19.69 1.71 -1.92
CA LEU A 227 19.59 2.61 -3.06
C LEU A 227 18.26 2.37 -3.77
N ASP A 228 17.54 3.46 -4.04
CA ASP A 228 16.35 3.46 -4.88
C ASP A 228 16.74 3.79 -6.31
N HIS A 229 16.42 2.89 -7.23
CA HIS A 229 16.73 3.04 -8.64
C HIS A 229 15.43 3.22 -9.42
N HIS A 230 15.14 4.47 -9.78
CA HIS A 230 14.04 4.79 -10.67
C HIS A 230 14.45 4.47 -12.11
N ALA A 231 13.77 3.50 -12.72
CA ALA A 231 13.88 3.27 -14.15
C ALA A 231 12.95 4.26 -14.87
N ASP A 232 13.42 5.49 -15.05
CA ASP A 232 12.69 6.46 -15.85
C ASP A 232 12.71 6.01 -17.31
N LEU A 233 11.53 5.81 -17.92
CA LEU A 233 11.43 5.49 -19.34
C LEU A 233 11.60 6.74 -20.23
N THR A 234 12.46 7.66 -19.80
CA THR A 234 12.90 8.77 -20.64
C THR A 234 14.03 8.28 -21.55
N PRO A 235 14.13 8.78 -22.80
CA PRO A 235 15.25 8.41 -23.67
C PRO A 235 16.63 8.68 -23.04
N ALA A 236 16.76 9.69 -22.18
CA ALA A 236 18.00 10.01 -21.47
C ALA A 236 18.40 8.94 -20.44
N ALA A 237 17.44 8.41 -19.69
CA ALA A 237 17.70 7.38 -18.68
C ALA A 237 18.06 6.00 -19.29
N ALA A 238 17.66 5.74 -20.54
CA ALA A 238 18.07 4.53 -21.26
C ALA A 238 19.57 4.54 -21.65
N ASP A 239 20.15 5.72 -21.85
CA ASP A 239 21.57 5.88 -22.18
C ASP A 239 22.45 5.76 -20.91
N GLU A 240 21.97 6.23 -19.75
CA GLU A 240 22.68 6.14 -18.47
C GLU A 240 22.68 4.72 -17.87
N GLN A 241 21.72 3.87 -18.24
CA GLN A 241 21.65 2.46 -17.78
C GLN A 241 22.67 1.52 -18.45
N ARG A 242 23.41 1.97 -19.48
CA ARG A 242 24.40 1.13 -20.17
C ARG A 242 25.79 1.11 -19.52
N ASP A 243 26.05 2.06 -18.62
CA ASP A 243 27.38 2.32 -18.06
C ASP A 243 27.53 1.88 -16.58
N LEU A 244 26.55 1.16 -16.03
CA LEU A 244 26.59 0.49 -14.71
C LEU A 244 26.85 -1.02 -14.85
#